data_AF-A0A4U9W302-F1
#
_entry.id   AF-A0A4U9W302-F1
#
_cell.length_a   1.000
_cell.length_b   1.000
_cell.length_c   1.000
_cell.angle_alpha   90.00
_cell.angle_beta   90.00
_cell.angle_gamma   90.00
#
_symmetry.space_group_name_H-M   'P 1'
#
loop_
_entity.id
_entity.type
_entity.pdbx_description
1 polymer ?
#
loop_
_entity_poly.entity_id
_entity_poly.type
_entity_poly.pdbx_seq_one_letter_code
_entity_poly.pdbx_strand_id
1 'polypeptide(L)'
;MISGVLTLASRTLRSVMTPRTEISWVDCERSRDEVREQLLDTPHSLFPVCRYELDEFIGVVRAKDLLVALDQGVDIAEFAARTPPIVVPETMDVIKLLAVLRRAKGPSGDGDQ
;
A
#
# COMPACT_ATOMS: atom_id res chain seq x y z
N MET A 1 0.98 0.32 -29.29
CA MET A 1 0.33 0.33 -27.95
C MET A 1 -0.98 -0.46 -27.84
N ILE A 2 -1.57 -0.98 -28.93
CA ILE A 2 -2.81 -1.79 -28.86
C ILE A 2 -2.58 -3.19 -28.24
N SER A 3 -1.48 -3.89 -28.57
CA SER A 3 -1.24 -5.24 -28.03
C SER A 3 -1.13 -5.30 -26.51
N GLY A 4 -0.51 -4.31 -25.86
CA GLY A 4 -0.34 -4.31 -24.40
C GLY A 4 -1.65 -4.25 -23.61
N VAL A 5 -2.64 -3.51 -24.13
CA VAL A 5 -3.98 -3.41 -23.52
C VAL A 5 -4.76 -4.71 -23.69
N LEU A 6 -4.67 -5.34 -24.87
CA LEU A 6 -5.32 -6.63 -25.15
C LEU A 6 -4.74 -7.75 -24.28
N THR A 7 -3.42 -7.78 -24.07
CA THR A 7 -2.77 -8.79 -23.20
C THR A 7 -3.11 -8.62 -21.71
N LEU A 8 -3.45 -7.41 -21.27
CA LEU A 8 -3.82 -7.16 -19.87
C LEU A 8 -5.23 -7.67 -19.57
N ALA A 9 -6.13 -7.63 -20.57
CA ALA A 9 -7.50 -8.11 -20.44
C ALA A 9 -7.61 -9.63 -20.23
N SER A 10 -6.59 -10.40 -20.64
CA SER A 10 -6.54 -11.86 -20.47
C SER A 10 -5.70 -12.32 -19.27
N ARG A 11 -5.19 -11.40 -18.44
CA ARG A 11 -4.35 -11.73 -17.28
C ARG A 11 -5.17 -11.74 -15.99
N THR A 12 -4.88 -12.73 -15.13
CA THR A 12 -5.38 -12.78 -13.76
C THR A 12 -4.56 -11.87 -12.85
N LEU A 13 -5.14 -11.43 -11.72
CA LEU A 13 -4.41 -10.65 -10.71
C LEU A 13 -3.18 -11.40 -10.19
N ARG A 14 -3.28 -12.72 -9.97
CA ARG A 14 -2.15 -13.55 -9.56
C ARG A 14 -0.90 -13.34 -10.43
N SER A 15 -1.07 -13.11 -11.73
CA SER A 15 0.06 -12.92 -12.65
C SER A 15 0.77 -11.56 -12.55
N VAL A 16 0.20 -10.59 -11.82
CA VAL A 16 0.71 -9.22 -11.68
C VAL A 16 0.93 -8.78 -10.22
N MET A 17 0.58 -9.62 -9.26
CA MET A 17 0.79 -9.35 -7.83
C MET A 17 2.28 -9.51 -7.46
N THR A 18 2.73 -8.70 -6.51
CA THR A 18 4.00 -8.94 -5.81
C THR A 18 3.84 -10.19 -4.93
N PRO A 19 4.73 -11.20 -5.04
CA PRO A 19 4.73 -12.35 -4.16
C PRO A 19 4.80 -11.91 -2.69
N ARG A 20 4.09 -12.63 -1.80
CA ARG A 20 3.95 -12.25 -0.38
C ARG A 20 5.30 -12.05 0.32
N THR A 21 6.29 -12.88 0.01
CA THR A 21 7.64 -12.84 0.58
C THR A 21 8.49 -11.65 0.10
N GLU A 22 8.06 -10.99 -0.98
CA GLU A 22 8.76 -9.85 -1.58
C GLU A 22 8.10 -8.50 -1.22
N ILE A 23 7.03 -8.53 -0.41
CA ILE A 23 6.36 -7.32 0.06
C ILE A 23 7.23 -6.65 1.12
N SER A 24 7.57 -5.38 0.92
CA SER A 24 8.06 -4.53 2.01
C SER A 24 6.86 -4.00 2.82
N TRP A 25 6.87 -4.23 4.12
CA TRP A 25 5.79 -3.86 5.04
C TRP A 25 6.38 -3.37 6.37
N VAL A 26 5.62 -2.55 7.08
CA VAL A 26 6.01 -1.98 8.38
C VAL A 26 5.33 -2.77 9.50
N ASP A 27 6.13 -3.23 10.46
CA ASP A 27 5.62 -3.75 11.73
C ASP A 27 5.42 -2.59 12.72
N CYS A 28 4.20 -2.40 13.21
CA CYS A 28 3.87 -1.33 14.15
C CYS A 28 4.48 -1.54 15.55
N GLU A 29 4.96 -2.74 15.87
CA GLU A 29 5.58 -3.05 17.16
C GLU A 29 7.08 -2.72 17.20
N ARG A 30 7.68 -2.40 16.04
CA ARG A 30 9.07 -1.94 15.97
C ARG A 30 9.20 -0.51 16.50
N SER A 31 10.42 -0.16 16.91
CA SER A 31 10.70 1.19 17.37
C SER A 31 10.55 2.21 16.24
N ARG A 32 10.22 3.46 16.60
CA ARG A 32 10.04 4.54 15.63
C ARG A 32 11.30 4.78 14.78
N ASP A 33 12.48 4.59 15.36
CA ASP A 33 13.76 4.77 14.65
C ASP A 33 13.98 3.65 13.62
N GLU A 34 13.68 2.41 13.96
CA GLU A 34 13.75 1.28 13.03
C GLU A 34 12.77 1.43 11.86
N VAL A 35 11.53 1.86 12.15
CA VAL A 35 10.53 2.09 11.10
C VAL A 35 10.97 3.27 10.23
N ARG A 36 11.52 4.34 10.82
CA ARG A 36 12.05 5.47 10.06
C ARG A 36 13.18 5.04 9.12
N GLU A 37 14.15 4.28 9.63
CA GLU A 37 15.27 3.76 8.84
C GLU A 37 14.77 2.92 7.66
N GLN A 38 13.84 1.98 7.92
CA GLN A 38 13.24 1.16 6.88
C GLN A 38 12.55 2.00 5.79
N LEU A 39 11.77 3.02 6.18
CA LEU A 39 11.07 3.89 5.23
C LEU A 39 12.02 4.74 4.37
N LEU A 40 13.22 5.05 4.88
CA LEU A 40 14.23 5.82 4.16
C LEU A 40 15.11 4.94 3.25
N ASP A 41 15.33 3.68 3.62
CA ASP A 41 16.18 2.74 2.87
C ASP A 41 15.45 2.02 1.72
N THR A 42 14.11 2.06 1.72
CA THR A 42 13.29 1.38 0.71
C THR A 42 12.72 2.35 -0.33
N PRO A 43 12.71 2.00 -1.64
CA PRO A 43 12.26 2.90 -2.71
C PRO A 43 10.73 2.94 -2.87
N HIS A 44 9.95 2.44 -1.92
CA HIS A 44 8.51 2.25 -2.06
C HIS A 44 7.73 3.43 -1.48
N SER A 45 6.67 3.87 -2.17
CA SER A 45 5.84 5.00 -1.69
C SER A 45 4.71 4.59 -0.74
N LEU A 46 4.32 3.32 -0.74
CA LEU A 46 3.19 2.78 0.01
C LEU A 46 3.62 1.53 0.75
N PHE A 47 3.23 1.43 2.01
CA PHE A 47 3.54 0.30 2.87
C PHE A 47 2.26 -0.25 3.50
N PRO A 48 2.02 -1.56 3.42
CA PRO A 48 1.26 -2.27 4.42
C PRO A 48 1.82 -2.00 5.82
N VAL A 49 0.95 -1.72 6.77
CA VAL A 49 1.27 -1.70 8.19
C VAL A 49 0.57 -2.89 8.84
N CYS A 50 1.34 -3.70 9.53
CA CYS A 50 0.90 -4.93 10.17
C CYS A 50 1.47 -5.00 11.58
N ARG A 51 1.01 -5.98 12.37
CA ARG A 51 1.45 -6.21 13.75
C ARG A 51 2.09 -7.58 13.86
N TYR A 52 3.38 -7.66 14.19
CA TYR A 52 4.16 -8.91 14.27
C TYR A 52 4.36 -9.66 12.94
N GLU A 53 3.31 -9.84 12.14
CA GLU A 53 3.34 -10.56 10.89
C GLU A 53 2.40 -9.94 9.84
N LEU A 54 2.69 -10.22 8.57
CA LEU A 54 2.00 -9.60 7.43
C LEU A 54 0.49 -9.98 7.32
N ASP A 55 0.04 -11.05 8.00
CA ASP A 55 -1.38 -11.43 8.06
C ASP A 55 -2.19 -10.62 9.10
N GLU A 56 -1.51 -10.09 10.11
CA GLU A 56 -2.10 -9.22 11.14
C GLU A 56 -2.14 -7.77 10.65
N PHE A 57 -2.96 -7.56 9.62
CA PHE A 57 -3.00 -6.34 8.84
C PHE A 57 -3.78 -5.20 9.52
N ILE A 58 -3.23 -3.99 9.54
CA ILE A 58 -3.87 -2.79 10.12
C ILE A 58 -4.30 -1.80 9.03
N GLY A 59 -3.44 -1.48 8.07
CA GLY A 59 -3.71 -0.43 7.08
C GLY A 59 -2.67 -0.33 5.97
N VAL A 60 -2.91 0.54 4.98
CA VAL A 60 -1.90 0.92 3.97
C VAL A 60 -1.61 2.40 4.07
N VAL A 61 -0.35 2.76 4.31
CA VAL A 61 0.06 4.15 4.50
C VAL A 61 1.09 4.57 3.45
N ARG A 62 1.08 5.85 3.09
CA ARG A 62 2.18 6.42 2.28
C ARG A 62 3.40 6.61 3.18
N ALA A 63 4.57 6.25 2.67
CA ALA A 63 5.85 6.39 3.37
C ALA A 63 6.05 7.81 3.94
N LYS A 64 5.81 8.82 3.10
CA LYS A 64 5.92 10.24 3.46
C LYS A 64 4.98 10.64 4.60
N ASP A 65 3.75 10.11 4.61
CA ASP A 65 2.75 10.50 5.61
C ASP A 65 3.08 9.82 6.94
N LEU A 66 3.54 8.56 6.89
CA LEU A 66 4.01 7.84 8.05
C LEU A 66 5.26 8.49 8.66
N LEU A 67 6.22 8.95 7.85
CA LEU A 67 7.38 9.72 8.34
C LEU A 67 6.95 10.99 9.10
N VAL A 68 5.98 11.73 8.58
CA VAL A 68 5.43 12.92 9.26
C VAL A 68 4.72 12.53 10.57
N ALA A 69 3.93 11.46 10.56
CA ALA A 69 3.26 10.95 11.76
C ALA A 69 4.27 10.50 12.83
N LEU A 70 5.34 9.83 12.40
CA LEU A 70 6.47 9.48 13.26
C LEU A 70 7.11 10.73 13.83
N ASP A 71 7.37 11.79 13.08
CA ASP A 71 7.95 13.03 13.64
C ASP A 71 7.05 13.71 14.68
N GLN A 72 5.73 13.60 14.50
CA GLN A 72 4.72 14.15 15.42
C GLN A 72 4.47 13.27 16.65
N GLY A 73 5.07 12.07 16.71
CA GLY A 73 4.86 11.12 17.81
C GLY A 73 3.49 10.46 17.82
N VAL A 74 2.84 10.38 16.66
CA VAL A 74 1.60 9.62 16.49
C VAL A 74 1.91 8.12 16.54
N ASP A 75 1.01 7.36 17.15
CA ASP A 75 1.07 5.90 17.16
C ASP A 75 0.92 5.33 15.73
N ILE A 76 1.79 4.39 15.36
CA ILE A 76 1.86 3.84 13.99
C ILE A 76 0.59 3.04 13.67
N ALA A 77 0.11 2.23 14.62
CA ALA A 77 -1.07 1.39 14.43
C ALA A 77 -2.33 2.25 14.30
N GLU A 78 -2.50 3.24 15.19
CA GLU A 78 -3.61 4.17 15.15
C GLU A 78 -3.63 4.98 13.84
N PHE A 79 -2.46 5.43 13.38
CA PHE A 79 -2.35 6.16 12.12
C PHE A 79 -2.77 5.29 10.93
N ALA A 80 -2.27 4.05 10.87
CA ALA A 80 -2.56 3.12 9.78
C ALA A 80 -4.04 2.69 9.72
N ALA A 81 -4.68 2.52 10.87
CA ALA A 81 -6.09 2.11 10.95
C ALA A 81 -7.06 3.09 10.27
N ARG A 82 -6.64 4.35 10.04
CA ARG A 82 -7.43 5.39 9.35
C ARG A 82 -7.47 5.19 7.83
N THR A 83 -6.58 4.36 7.29
CA THR A 83 -6.42 4.11 5.85
C THR A 83 -6.55 2.62 5.56
N PRO A 84 -7.78 2.08 5.60
CA PRO A 84 -8.01 0.66 5.34
C PRO A 84 -7.65 0.29 3.89
N PRO A 85 -7.20 -0.95 3.65
CA PRO A 85 -6.81 -1.42 2.32
C PRO A 85 -8.04 -1.64 1.43
N ILE A 86 -7.79 -1.70 0.12
CA ILE A 86 -8.73 -2.27 -0.84
C ILE A 86 -8.43 -3.76 -0.93
N VAL A 87 -9.38 -4.60 -0.52
CA VAL A 87 -9.25 -6.06 -0.62
C VAL A 87 -10.04 -6.57 -1.81
N VAL A 88 -9.40 -7.40 -2.65
CA VAL A 88 -10.02 -8.02 -3.82
C VAL A 88 -9.66 -9.51 -3.89
N PRO A 89 -10.53 -10.37 -4.46
CA PRO A 89 -10.18 -11.76 -4.73
C PRO A 89 -9.07 -11.88 -5.78
N GLU A 90 -8.14 -12.81 -5.58
CA GLU A 90 -7.06 -13.11 -6.54
C GLU A 90 -7.55 -13.58 -7.92
N THR A 91 -8.79 -14.05 -8.00
CA THR A 91 -9.46 -14.50 -9.24
C THR A 91 -10.05 -13.35 -10.06
N MET A 92 -10.04 -12.12 -9.55
CA MET A 92 -10.54 -10.95 -10.26
C MET A 92 -9.70 -10.66 -11.52
N ASP A 93 -10.33 -10.09 -12.54
CA ASP A 93 -9.65 -9.64 -13.76
C ASP A 93 -8.90 -8.32 -13.52
N VAL A 94 -7.72 -8.15 -14.14
CA VAL A 94 -6.90 -6.92 -13.99
C VAL A 94 -7.69 -5.67 -14.40
N ILE A 95 -8.51 -5.74 -15.46
CA ILE A 95 -9.35 -4.60 -15.90
C ILE A 95 -10.38 -4.19 -14.85
N LYS A 96 -10.98 -5.16 -14.13
CA LYS A 96 -11.90 -4.88 -13.03
C LYS A 96 -11.17 -4.22 -11.87
N LEU A 97 -9.96 -4.68 -11.52
CA LEU A 97 -9.14 -4.05 -10.49
C LEU A 97 -8.82 -2.60 -10.84
N LEU A 98 -8.44 -2.30 -12.09
CA LEU A 98 -8.18 -0.91 -12.51
C LEU A 98 -9.40 0.00 -12.28
N ALA A 99 -10.61 -0.50 -12.51
CA ALA A 99 -11.83 0.24 -12.24
C ALA A 99 -12.12 0.43 -10.74
N VAL A 100 -11.70 -0.53 -9.89
CA VAL A 100 -11.75 -0.38 -8.42
C VAL A 100 -10.76 0.69 -7.96
N LEU A 101 -9.50 0.61 -8.38
CA LEU A 101 -8.45 1.56 -8.01
C LEU A 101 -8.77 2.99 -8.44
N ARG A 102 -9.32 3.18 -9.65
CA ARG A 102 -9.75 4.50 -10.14
C ARG A 102 -10.86 5.13 -9.30
N ARG A 103 -11.74 4.33 -8.70
CA ARG A 103 -12.81 4.82 -7.82
C ARG A 103 -12.33 5.08 -6.40
N ALA A 104 -11.38 4.29 -5.94
CA ALA A 104 -10.78 4.48 -4.62
C ALA A 104 -9.85 5.70 -4.56
N LYS A 105 -9.29 6.15 -5.69
CA LYS A 105 -8.79 7.52 -5.83
C LYS A 105 -9.96 8.52 -5.74
N GLY A 106 -10.36 8.88 -4.52
CA GLY A 106 -10.93 10.20 -4.22
C GLY A 106 -9.89 11.29 -4.47
N PRO A 107 -10.28 12.56 -4.70
CA PRO A 107 -9.53 13.53 -5.50
C PRO A 107 -8.07 13.58 -5.06
N SER A 108 -7.17 13.30 -6.00
CA SER A 108 -5.77 13.65 -5.89
C SER A 108 -5.72 15.08 -5.37
N GLY A 109 -5.06 15.29 -4.22
CA GLY A 109 -4.98 16.61 -3.61
C GLY A 109 -4.66 17.65 -4.66
N ASP A 110 -5.52 18.66 -4.73
CA ASP A 110 -5.15 20.00 -5.17
C ASP A 110 -3.81 20.32 -4.52
N GLY A 111 -2.79 20.33 -5.37
CA GLY A 111 -1.55 21.06 -5.15
C GLY A 111 -1.60 22.35 -5.97
N ASP A 112 -2.76 22.99 -6.04
CA ASP A 112 -2.93 24.35 -6.56
C ASP A 112 -3.41 25.24 -5.40
N GLN A 113 -2.44 25.61 -4.55
CA GLN A 113 -2.25 26.88 -3.85
C GLN A 113 -1.07 26.80 -2.89
#